data_AF-A0A1W9H8B2-F1
#
_entry.id   AF-A0A1W9H8B2-F1
#
_cell.length_a   1.000
_cell.length_b   1.000
_cell.length_c   1.000
_cell.angle_alpha   90.00
_cell.angle_beta   90.00
_cell.angle_gamma   90.00
#
_symmetry.space_group_name_H-M   'P 1'
#
loop_
_entity.id
_entity.type
_entity.pdbx_description
1 polymer ?
#
loop_
_entity_poly.entity_id
_entity_poly.type
_entity_poly.pdbx_seq_one_letter_code
_entity_poly.pdbx_strand_id
1 'polypeptide(L)'
;MARSRHAGLPVFDRILVDAPCSGLGVMRRHPESKGQRQESTFVRHQILQGQILEAVAPCLRPGGVLVYSTCSTETEETEEVINRFCEIYPGWMRESVAPWLPPAAFPFVTELGALSTMCNRAGMDGFYAVRLRNMS
;
A
#
# COMPACT_ATOMS: atom_id res chain seq x y z
N MET A 1 19.29 6.30 20.63
CA MET A 1 17.89 6.04 21.04
C MET A 1 17.06 7.30 20.79
N ALA A 2 16.54 7.49 19.58
CA ALA A 2 15.66 8.61 19.25
C ALA A 2 14.21 8.12 19.36
N ARG A 3 13.59 8.37 20.51
CA ARG A 3 12.14 8.16 20.69
C ARG A 3 11.41 9.20 19.84
N SER A 4 10.77 8.78 18.75
CA SER A 4 9.86 9.62 17.97
C SER A 4 8.75 10.15 18.88
N ARG A 5 8.55 11.47 18.89
CA ARG A 5 7.74 12.21 19.87
C ARG A 5 6.24 12.24 19.54
N HIS A 6 5.68 11.18 18.95
CA HIS A 6 4.26 11.11 18.58
C HIS A 6 3.55 9.87 19.15
N ALA A 7 3.94 9.41 20.35
CA ALA A 7 3.11 8.51 21.16
C ALA A 7 1.96 9.28 21.84
N GLY A 8 1.27 10.13 21.08
CA GLY A 8 -0.02 10.69 21.47
C GLY A 8 -1.10 9.68 21.07
N LEU A 9 -2.20 9.65 21.83
CA LEU A 9 -3.41 8.86 21.54
C LEU A 9 -3.72 8.85 20.04
N PRO A 10 -4.30 7.78 19.47
CA PRO A 10 -4.63 7.74 18.06
C PRO A 10 -5.44 8.98 17.65
N VAL A 11 -4.84 9.84 16.81
CA VAL A 11 -5.37 11.18 16.47
C VAL A 11 -6.00 11.22 15.09
N PHE A 12 -5.70 10.25 14.22
CA PHE A 12 -6.17 10.29 12.84
C PHE A 12 -7.40 9.41 12.64
N ASP A 13 -8.37 9.97 11.91
CA ASP A 13 -9.49 9.21 11.35
C ASP A 13 -9.05 8.35 10.17
N ARG A 14 -8.14 8.88 9.35
CA ARG A 14 -7.75 8.36 8.04
C ARG A 14 -6.27 8.60 7.82
N ILE A 15 -5.56 7.63 7.26
CA ILE A 15 -4.16 7.73 6.86
C ILE A 15 -4.04 7.25 5.40
N LEU A 16 -3.24 7.96 4.60
CA LEU A 16 -2.79 7.52 3.29
C LEU A 16 -1.29 7.26 3.38
N VAL A 17 -0.88 6.05 3.04
CA VAL A 17 0.51 5.63 2.88
C VAL A 17 0.76 5.42 1.39
N ASP A 18 1.30 6.44 0.73
CA ASP A 18 1.86 6.28 -0.61
C ASP A 18 3.33 5.87 -0.47
N ALA A 19 3.58 4.57 -0.56
CA ALA A 19 4.83 3.99 -0.09
C ALA A 19 5.92 4.04 -1.18
N PRO A 20 7.20 4.30 -0.81
CA PRO A 20 8.29 4.23 -1.75
C PRO A 20 8.37 2.81 -2.34
N CYS A 21 8.39 2.74 -3.67
CA CYS A 21 8.28 1.50 -4.44
C CYS A 21 9.40 1.42 -5.49
N SER A 22 9.64 0.25 -6.08
CA SER A 22 10.61 0.05 -7.17
C SER A 22 10.29 0.83 -8.46
N GLY A 23 9.07 1.37 -8.55
CA GLY A 23 8.61 2.24 -9.63
C GLY A 23 8.30 1.51 -10.94
N LEU A 24 8.12 0.19 -10.90
CA LEU A 24 7.96 -0.62 -12.11
C LEU A 24 6.68 -0.31 -12.90
N GLY A 25 5.62 0.15 -12.23
CA GLY A 25 4.37 0.58 -12.85
C GLY A 25 4.44 1.92 -13.59
N VAL A 26 5.49 2.73 -13.36
CA VAL A 26 5.70 4.05 -14.00
C VAL A 26 6.87 4.05 -15.00
N MET A 27 7.38 2.87 -15.40
CA MET A 27 8.54 2.74 -16.31
C MET A 27 8.41 3.48 -17.63
N ARG A 28 7.19 3.76 -18.10
CA ARG A 28 6.95 4.56 -19.32
C ARG A 28 7.41 6.02 -19.16
N ARG A 29 7.34 6.57 -17.94
CA ARG A 29 7.74 7.96 -17.64
C ARG A 29 9.17 8.07 -17.13
N HIS A 30 9.70 7.02 -16.50
CA HIS A 30 11.03 6.98 -15.88
C HIS A 30 11.84 5.73 -16.31
N PRO A 31 12.36 5.70 -17.55
CA PRO A 31 13.12 4.55 -18.07
C PRO A 31 14.46 4.31 -17.35
N GLU A 32 14.97 5.29 -16.59
CA GLU A 32 16.18 5.21 -15.75
C GLU A 32 16.05 4.20 -14.59
N SER A 33 14.85 3.86 -14.15
CA SER A 33 14.59 2.88 -13.07
C SER A 33 15.00 1.43 -13.44
N LYS A 34 15.36 1.18 -14.71
CA LYS A 34 15.88 -0.13 -15.17
C LYS A 34 17.14 -0.59 -14.44
N GLY A 35 17.95 0.32 -13.90
CA GLY A 35 19.20 0.00 -13.21
C GLY A 35 19.03 -0.55 -11.78
N GLN A 36 17.85 -0.43 -11.18
CA GLN A 36 17.57 -0.85 -9.80
C GLN A 36 16.98 -2.27 -9.70
N ARG A 37 17.05 -3.04 -10.80
CA ARG A 37 16.51 -4.39 -10.94
C ARG A 37 17.43 -5.44 -10.30
N GLN A 38 17.46 -5.45 -8.98
CA GLN A 38 18.03 -6.56 -8.22
C GLN A 38 17.00 -7.04 -7.22
N GLU A 39 16.91 -8.36 -7.03
CA GLU A 39 16.03 -9.00 -6.05
C GLU A 39 16.18 -8.39 -4.64
N SER A 40 17.41 -7.98 -4.30
CA SER A 40 17.74 -7.25 -3.08
C SER A 40 17.00 -5.91 -2.92
N THR A 41 16.59 -5.26 -4.00
CA THR A 41 15.87 -3.98 -3.98
C THR A 41 14.41 -4.18 -3.58
N PHE A 42 13.73 -5.22 -4.10
CA PHE A 42 12.36 -5.55 -3.70
C PHE A 42 12.28 -5.89 -2.22
N VAL A 43 13.22 -6.72 -1.74
CA VAL A 43 13.30 -7.07 -0.31
C VAL A 43 13.51 -5.82 0.54
N ARG A 44 14.40 -4.91 0.14
CA ARG A 44 14.64 -3.65 0.87
C ARG A 44 13.40 -2.77 0.91
N HIS A 45 12.66 -2.65 -0.20
CA HIS A 45 11.43 -1.87 -0.26
C HIS A 45 10.31 -2.51 0.56
N GLN A 46 10.10 -3.83 0.46
CA GLN A 46 9.13 -4.56 1.28
C GLN A 46 9.37 -4.32 2.77
N ILE A 47 10.62 -4.38 3.23
CA ILE A 47 10.99 -4.09 4.62
C ILE A 47 10.63 -2.65 4.99
N LEU A 48 11.04 -1.68 4.17
CA LEU A 48 10.77 -0.26 4.42
C LEU A 48 9.26 0.05 4.44
N GLN A 49 8.49 -0.51 3.51
CA GLN A 49 7.04 -0.37 3.43
C GLN A 49 6.37 -0.93 4.69
N GLY A 50 6.81 -2.10 5.15
CA GLY A 50 6.36 -2.67 6.43
C GLY A 50 6.68 -1.78 7.63
N GLN A 51 7.89 -1.23 7.70
CA GLN A 51 8.29 -0.29 8.77
C GLN A 51 7.45 0.99 8.77
N ILE A 52 7.09 1.50 7.60
CA ILE A 52 6.20 2.67 7.49
C ILE A 52 4.81 2.33 8.02
N LEU A 53 4.24 1.20 7.61
CA LEU A 53 2.94 0.74 8.09
C LEU A 53 2.92 0.56 9.62
N GLU A 54 3.94 -0.09 10.18
CA GLU A 54 4.12 -0.25 11.63
C GLU A 54 4.19 1.11 12.35
N ALA A 55 4.92 2.07 11.80
CA ALA A 55 5.09 3.38 12.42
C ALA A 55 3.79 4.20 12.44
N VAL A 56 2.93 4.08 11.42
CA VAL A 56 1.68 4.86 11.31
C VAL A 56 0.47 4.16 11.94
N ALA A 57 0.50 2.83 12.05
CA ALA A 57 -0.56 2.04 12.66
C ALA A 57 -1.07 2.58 14.01
N PRO A 58 -0.21 2.90 15.00
CA PRO A 58 -0.66 3.39 16.31
C PRO A 58 -1.26 4.82 16.26
N CYS A 59 -1.06 5.55 15.17
CA CYS A 59 -1.61 6.90 15.01
C CYS A 59 -3.08 6.89 14.55
N LEU A 60 -3.59 5.74 14.09
CA LEU A 60 -4.94 5.59 13.58
C LEU A 60 -5.91 5.11 14.66
N ARG A 61 -7.04 5.79 14.81
CA ARG A 61 -8.06 5.39 15.80
C ARG A 61 -8.70 4.04 15.50
N PRO A 62 -9.26 3.36 16.52
CA PRO A 62 -10.19 2.26 16.29
C PRO A 62 -11.32 2.70 15.36
N GLY A 63 -11.64 1.89 14.36
CA GLY A 63 -12.57 2.19 13.25
C GLY A 63 -12.00 3.12 12.17
N GLY A 64 -10.78 3.62 12.34
CA GLY A 64 -10.08 4.44 11.36
C GLY A 64 -9.68 3.64 10.12
N VAL A 65 -9.32 4.35 9.04
CA VAL A 65 -8.97 3.74 7.76
C VAL A 65 -7.55 4.09 7.37
N LEU A 66 -6.80 3.10 6.89
CA LEU A 66 -5.54 3.31 6.20
C LEU A 66 -5.71 2.92 4.74
N VAL A 67 -5.25 3.75 3.81
CA VAL A 67 -5.06 3.35 2.42
C VAL A 67 -3.56 3.20 2.19
N TYR A 68 -3.14 2.05 1.71
CA TYR A 68 -1.78 1.80 1.25
C TYR A 68 -1.77 1.81 -0.27
N SER A 69 -0.84 2.54 -0.88
CA SER A 69 -0.65 2.57 -2.33
C SER A 69 0.81 2.43 -2.72
N THR A 70 1.03 1.80 -3.87
CA THR A 70 2.33 1.77 -4.54
C THR A 70 2.17 1.90 -6.06
N CYS A 71 3.27 2.31 -6.67
CA CYS A 71 3.50 2.36 -8.10
C CYS A 71 4.13 1.08 -8.67
N SER A 72 4.02 -0.06 -7.97
CA SER A 72 4.73 -1.31 -8.30
C SER A 72 3.77 -2.40 -8.80
N THR A 73 4.28 -3.24 -9.69
CA THR A 73 3.61 -4.43 -10.23
C THR A 73 3.90 -5.70 -9.43
N GLU A 74 4.89 -5.67 -8.54
CA GLU A 74 5.44 -6.87 -7.90
C GLU A 74 4.69 -7.22 -6.61
N THR A 75 4.47 -8.50 -6.36
CA THR A 75 3.71 -8.97 -5.19
C THR A 75 4.41 -8.63 -3.88
N GLU A 76 5.74 -8.61 -3.91
CA GLU A 76 6.63 -8.26 -2.80
C GLU A 76 6.39 -6.84 -2.29
N GLU A 77 5.87 -5.94 -3.12
CA GLU A 77 5.61 -4.53 -2.79
C GLU A 77 4.09 -4.20 -2.73
N THR A 78 3.24 -5.20 -2.92
CA THR A 78 1.78 -5.06 -2.97
C THR A 78 1.12 -5.99 -1.96
N GLU A 79 0.58 -7.13 -2.41
CA GLU A 79 -0.20 -8.04 -1.58
C GLU A 79 0.61 -8.67 -0.44
N GLU A 80 1.90 -8.97 -0.65
CA GLU A 80 2.72 -9.62 0.38
C GLU A 80 2.99 -8.70 1.58
N VAL A 81 3.22 -7.41 1.33
CA VAL A 81 3.38 -6.40 2.38
C VAL A 81 2.14 -6.39 3.28
N ILE A 82 0.97 -6.40 2.65
CA ILE A 82 -0.32 -6.26 3.33
C ILE A 82 -0.70 -7.56 4.04
N ASN A 83 -0.43 -8.71 3.43
CA ASN A 83 -0.58 -10.02 4.09
C ASN A 83 0.26 -10.06 5.37
N ARG A 84 1.56 -9.77 5.27
CA ARG A 84 2.48 -9.78 6.41
C ARG A 84 2.04 -8.80 7.49
N PHE A 85 1.60 -7.60 7.11
CA PHE A 85 1.10 -6.61 8.06
C PHE A 85 -0.14 -7.12 8.80
N CYS A 86 -1.16 -7.63 8.10
CA CYS A 86 -2.36 -8.16 8.73
C CYS A 86 -2.10 -9.40 9.59
N GLU A 87 -1.12 -10.24 9.24
CA GLU A 87 -0.69 -11.38 10.06
C GLU A 87 -0.05 -10.94 11.38
N ILE A 88 0.77 -9.89 11.36
CA ILE A 88 1.45 -9.36 12.55
C ILE A 88 0.49 -8.54 13.42
N TYR A 89 -0.45 -7.81 12.81
CA TYR A 89 -1.40 -6.93 13.48
C TYR A 89 -2.86 -7.40 13.25
N PRO A 90 -3.37 -8.37 14.03
CA PRO A 90 -4.68 -8.99 13.80
C PRO A 90 -5.88 -8.05 13.98
N GLY A 91 -5.67 -6.86 14.55
CA GLY A 91 -6.67 -5.80 14.61
C GLY A 91 -6.94 -5.11 13.27
N TRP A 92 -6.25 -5.48 12.19
CA TRP A 92 -6.38 -4.84 10.89
C TRP A 92 -7.08 -5.74 9.87
N MET A 93 -8.05 -5.17 9.16
CA MET A 93 -8.87 -5.90 8.20
C MET A 93 -8.85 -5.22 6.83
N ARG A 94 -8.76 -6.00 5.76
CA ARG A 94 -8.96 -5.51 4.39
C ARG A 94 -10.42 -5.16 4.14
N GLU A 95 -10.66 -4.04 3.47
CA GLU A 95 -11.96 -3.67 2.93
C GLU A 95 -11.85 -3.49 1.43
N SER A 96 -12.86 -3.98 0.69
CA SER A 96 -12.90 -3.79 -0.77
C SER A 96 -13.01 -2.32 -1.12
N VAL A 97 -12.14 -1.79 -1.99
CA VAL A 97 -12.17 -0.39 -2.42
C VAL A 97 -13.39 -0.05 -3.30
N ALA A 98 -14.10 -1.06 -3.83
CA ALA A 98 -15.18 -0.88 -4.81
C ALA A 98 -16.26 0.15 -4.41
N PRO A 99 -16.76 0.21 -3.16
CA PRO A 99 -17.77 1.19 -2.76
C PRO A 99 -17.32 2.65 -2.85
N TRP A 100 -16.00 2.90 -2.91
CA TRP A 100 -15.40 4.23 -2.96
C TRP A 100 -14.91 4.62 -4.36
N LEU A 101 -15.14 3.77 -5.36
CA LEU A 101 -14.68 3.98 -6.72
C LEU A 101 -15.85 4.27 -7.68
N PRO A 102 -15.62 5.06 -8.73
CA PRO A 102 -16.61 5.21 -9.80
C PRO A 102 -16.80 3.86 -10.53
N PRO A 103 -17.97 3.60 -11.13
CA PRO A 103 -18.23 2.35 -11.86
C PRO A 103 -17.19 2.03 -12.95
N ALA A 104 -16.62 3.07 -13.57
CA ALA A 104 -15.56 2.93 -14.57
C ALA A 104 -14.27 2.28 -14.03
N ALA A 105 -14.05 2.30 -12.72
CA ALA A 105 -12.88 1.72 -12.07
C ALA A 105 -13.11 0.30 -11.54
N PHE A 106 -14.35 -0.21 -11.57
CA PHE A 106 -14.66 -1.58 -11.12
C PHE A 106 -13.89 -2.68 -11.85
N PRO A 107 -13.58 -2.59 -13.16
CA PRO A 107 -12.73 -3.57 -13.83
C PRO A 107 -11.30 -3.67 -13.29
N PHE A 108 -10.85 -2.68 -12.50
CA PHE A 108 -9.53 -2.65 -11.88
C PHE A 108 -9.57 -3.11 -10.42
N VAL A 109 -10.72 -3.55 -9.90
CA VAL A 109 -10.81 -4.09 -8.54
C VAL A 109 -10.44 -5.57 -8.58
N THR A 110 -9.45 -5.95 -7.79
CA THR A 110 -9.00 -7.34 -7.67
C THR A 110 -10.01 -8.18 -6.88
N GLU A 111 -9.88 -9.51 -6.94
CA GLU A 111 -10.70 -10.43 -6.13
C GLU A 111 -10.54 -10.18 -4.62
N LEU A 112 -9.38 -9.70 -4.19
CA LEU A 112 -9.10 -9.33 -2.80
C LEU A 112 -9.64 -7.93 -2.44
N GLY A 113 -10.28 -7.24 -3.38
CA GLY A 113 -10.86 -5.92 -3.17
C GLY A 113 -9.86 -4.78 -3.17
N ALA A 114 -8.65 -4.98 -3.69
CA ALA A 114 -7.70 -3.88 -3.93
C ALA A 114 -7.94 -3.25 -5.31
N LEU A 115 -7.52 -1.99 -5.50
CA LEU A 115 -7.40 -1.39 -6.83
C LEU A 115 -6.07 -1.81 -7.44
N SER A 116 -6.10 -2.30 -8.67
CA SER A 116 -4.93 -2.66 -9.45
C SER A 116 -5.14 -2.24 -10.90
N THR A 117 -4.42 -1.22 -11.36
CA THR A 117 -4.47 -0.78 -12.77
C THR A 117 -3.46 -1.52 -13.64
N MET A 118 -2.95 -2.67 -13.18
CA MET A 118 -1.98 -3.49 -13.90
C MET A 118 -2.54 -3.97 -15.23
N CYS A 119 -1.73 -3.88 -16.30
CA CYS A 119 -2.11 -4.26 -17.65
C CYS A 119 -3.40 -3.59 -18.16
N ASN A 120 -3.69 -2.34 -17.76
CA ASN A 120 -4.80 -1.62 -18.34
C ASN A 120 -4.55 -1.39 -19.85
N ARG A 121 -5.54 -1.71 -20.68
CA ARG A 121 -5.51 -1.42 -22.13
C ARG A 121 -5.63 0.08 -22.43
N ALA A 122 -5.83 0.90 -21.40
CA ALA A 122 -6.01 2.34 -21.48
C ALA A 122 -4.68 3.12 -21.53
N GLY A 123 -3.53 2.43 -21.43
CA GLY A 123 -2.20 3.06 -21.50
C GLY A 123 -1.84 3.92 -20.29
N MET A 124 -2.52 3.73 -19.16
CA MET A 124 -2.25 4.36 -17.87
C MET A 124 -1.14 3.61 -17.12
N ASP A 125 -0.50 4.29 -16.17
CA ASP A 125 0.51 3.68 -15.31
C ASP A 125 -0.10 2.60 -14.38
N GLY A 126 0.76 1.67 -13.96
CA GLY A 126 0.41 0.61 -13.02
C GLY A 126 0.44 1.14 -11.58
N PHE A 127 -0.71 1.09 -10.91
CA PHE A 127 -0.87 1.42 -9.51
C PHE A 127 -1.59 0.30 -8.78
N TYR A 128 -1.18 0.09 -7.54
CA TYR A 128 -1.84 -0.76 -6.57
C TYR A 128 -2.31 0.09 -5.39
N ALA A 129 -3.53 -0.12 -4.92
CA ALA A 129 -4.01 0.48 -3.68
C ALA A 129 -4.96 -0.45 -2.93
N VAL A 130 -4.76 -0.59 -1.62
CA VAL A 130 -5.64 -1.36 -0.74
C VAL A 130 -6.13 -0.50 0.40
N ARG A 131 -7.35 -0.79 0.84
CA ARG A 131 -7.95 -0.15 2.01
C ARG A 131 -7.95 -1.11 3.19
N LEU A 132 -7.46 -0.64 4.31
CA LEU A 132 -7.43 -1.33 5.58
C LEU A 132 -8.24 -0.58 6.63
N ARG A 133 -8.93 -1.32 7.49
CA ARG A 133 -9.67 -0.84 8.65
C ARG A 133 -8.92 -1.25 9.91
N ASN A 134 -8.66 -0.30 10.80
CA ASN A 134 -8.25 -0.62 12.16
C ASN A 134 -9.50 -0.97 12.98
N MET A 135 -9.55 -2.15 13.56
CA MET A 135 -10.63 -2.67 14.42
C MET A 135 -10.27 -2.63 15.90
N SER A 136 -9.02 -2.32 16.23
CA SER A 136 -8.45 -2.27 17.58
C SER A 136 -8.32 -0.86 18.12
#